data_AF-A0A9E1V3B9-F1
#
_entry.id   AF-A0A9E1V3B9-F1
#
_cell.length_a   1.000
_cell.length_b   1.000
_cell.length_c   1.000
_cell.angle_alpha   90.00
_cell.angle_beta   90.00
_cell.angle_gamma   90.00
#
_symmetry.space_group_name_H-M   'P 1'
#
loop_
_entity.id
_entity.type
_entity.pdbx_description
1 polymer ?
#
loop_
_entity_poly.entity_id
_entity_poly.type
_entity_poly.pdbx_seq_one_letter_code
_entity_poly.pdbx_strand_id
1 'polypeptide(L)'
;MSIPRSEYPRPQFVRDQWLCLNGEWQFEIDHGDSGLERGLRDRELDQRILVPFCPESELSGIEHVDFMAAVWYRREVAVPVDWQGKDVLLHFQAVDYDATVWVNGQEVARHRGGFAPISCDLA
;
A
#
# COMPACT_ATOMS: atom_id res chain seq x y z
N MET A 1 -1.54 -2.43 19.17
CA MET A 1 -0.18 -2.12 18.70
C MET A 1 -0.13 -0.68 18.23
N SER A 2 1.00 0.02 18.42
CA SER A 2 1.21 1.36 17.87
C SER A 2 1.45 1.29 16.36
N ILE A 3 0.91 2.24 15.59
CA ILE A 3 1.16 2.36 14.16
C ILE A 3 2.64 2.71 13.94
N PRO A 4 3.43 1.93 13.18
CA PRO A 4 4.82 2.24 12.93
C PRO A 4 4.94 3.48 12.03
N ARG A 5 5.93 4.33 12.31
CA ARG A 5 6.23 5.52 11.50
C ARG A 5 4.99 6.39 11.24
N SER A 6 4.22 6.67 12.29
CA SER A 6 2.96 7.42 12.19
C SER A 6 3.13 8.94 12.09
N GLU A 7 4.37 9.42 12.08
CA GLU A 7 4.69 10.83 11.84
C GLU A 7 4.28 11.30 10.44
N TYR A 8 3.83 12.56 10.33
CA TYR A 8 3.48 13.15 9.04
C TYR A 8 4.74 13.34 8.18
N PRO A 9 4.76 12.90 6.91
CA PRO A 9 5.99 12.80 6.10
C PRO A 9 6.59 14.16 5.72
N ARG A 10 5.81 15.25 5.78
CA ARG A 10 6.27 16.62 5.48
C ARG A 10 5.97 17.57 6.65
N PRO A 11 6.79 17.57 7.73
CA PRO A 11 6.49 18.32 8.96
C PRO A 11 6.26 19.83 8.77
N GLN A 12 6.81 20.43 7.71
CA GLN A 12 6.62 21.85 7.40
C GLN A 12 5.31 22.13 6.62
N PHE A 13 4.65 21.09 6.09
CA PHE A 13 3.45 21.18 5.24
C PHE A 13 2.34 20.24 5.76
N VAL A 14 2.17 20.20 7.08
CA VAL A 14 1.16 19.39 7.75
C VAL A 14 -0.24 19.79 7.29
N ARG A 15 -1.06 18.77 7.03
CA ARG A 15 -2.50 18.91 6.85
C ARG A 15 -3.18 18.18 8.00
N ASP A 16 -4.15 18.83 8.63
CA ASP A 16 -4.88 18.25 9.76
C ASP A 16 -5.71 17.03 9.33
N GLN A 17 -6.23 17.06 8.10
CA GLN A 17 -6.94 15.94 7.48
C GLN A 17 -5.93 15.00 6.83
N TRP A 18 -5.34 14.14 7.66
CA TRP A 18 -4.40 13.11 7.22
C TRP A 18 -4.61 11.82 8.01
N LEU A 19 -4.51 10.70 7.31
CA LEU A 19 -4.65 9.36 7.88
C LEU A 19 -3.42 8.54 7.49
N CYS A 20 -2.70 8.05 8.51
CA CYS A 20 -1.58 7.13 8.29
C CYS A 20 -2.10 5.75 7.90
N LEU A 21 -1.67 5.24 6.75
CA LEU A 21 -1.98 3.90 6.28
C LEU A 21 -0.85 2.89 6.57
N ASN A 22 0.12 3.22 7.43
CA ASN A 22 1.05 2.22 7.95
C ASN A 22 0.32 1.25 8.90
N GLY A 23 0.97 0.14 9.23
CA GLY A 23 0.39 -0.95 10.00
C GLY A 23 0.19 -2.20 9.16
N GLU A 24 -0.71 -3.07 9.61
CA GLU A 24 -0.92 -4.37 8.97
C GLU A 24 -1.70 -4.22 7.65
N TRP A 25 -1.19 -4.88 6.61
CA TRP A 25 -1.84 -5.06 5.32
C TRP A 25 -1.92 -6.55 5.02
N GLN A 26 -2.89 -6.96 4.21
CA GLN A 26 -2.88 -8.29 3.64
C GLN A 26 -1.80 -8.39 2.58
N PHE A 27 -1.20 -9.56 2.46
CA PHE A 27 -0.04 -9.79 1.63
C PHE A 27 -0.09 -11.16 0.97
N GLU A 28 0.42 -11.25 -0.26
CA GLU A 28 0.70 -12.52 -0.93
C GLU A 28 1.86 -12.36 -1.90
N ILE A 29 2.79 -13.32 -1.90
CA ILE A 29 3.85 -13.41 -2.90
C ILE A 29 3.27 -14.06 -4.15
N ASP A 30 3.45 -13.41 -5.30
CA ASP A 30 3.05 -13.91 -6.60
C ASP A 30 4.29 -14.27 -7.41
N HIS A 31 4.77 -15.50 -7.20
CA HIS A 31 5.99 -16.00 -7.84
C HIS A 31 5.92 -16.03 -9.38
N GLY A 32 4.74 -15.95 -9.98
CA GLY A 32 4.54 -16.05 -11.42
C GLY A 32 4.11 -14.76 -12.11
N ASP A 33 3.95 -13.65 -11.38
CA ASP A 33 3.35 -12.40 -11.89
C ASP A 33 2.04 -12.68 -12.66
N SER A 34 1.16 -13.47 -12.03
CA SER A 34 -0.09 -14.00 -12.61
C SER A 34 -1.30 -13.74 -11.71
N GLY A 35 -1.10 -12.92 -10.68
CA GLY A 35 -2.04 -12.69 -9.60
C GLY A 35 -3.31 -12.01 -10.08
N LEU A 36 -3.22 -11.20 -11.13
CA LEU A 36 -4.38 -10.55 -11.71
C LEU A 36 -5.31 -11.58 -12.37
N GLU A 37 -4.77 -12.49 -13.17
CA GLU A 37 -5.53 -13.59 -13.81
C GLU A 37 -6.07 -14.58 -12.78
N ARG A 38 -5.31 -14.81 -11.70
CA ARG A 38 -5.71 -15.68 -10.57
C ARG A 38 -6.74 -15.03 -9.64
N GLY A 39 -7.06 -13.74 -9.84
CA GLY A 39 -8.08 -13.03 -9.07
C GLY A 39 -7.61 -12.50 -7.71
N LEU A 40 -6.31 -12.32 -7.47
CA LEU A 40 -5.77 -11.82 -6.20
C LEU A 40 -6.27 -10.41 -5.85
N ARG A 41 -6.60 -9.58 -6.84
CA ARG A 41 -7.22 -8.26 -6.62
C ARG A 41 -8.57 -8.37 -5.91
N ASP A 42 -9.33 -9.41 -6.19
CA ASP A 42 -10.75 -9.50 -5.86
C ASP A 42 -11.04 -10.44 -4.67
N ARG A 43 -9.99 -10.97 -4.02
CA ARG A 43 -10.08 -11.82 -2.82
C ARG A 43 -9.22 -11.31 -1.66
N GLU A 44 -9.47 -11.88 -0.49
CA GLU A 44 -8.57 -11.77 0.66
C GLU A 44 -7.26 -12.51 0.37
N LEU A 45 -6.15 -11.91 0.83
CA LEU A 45 -4.80 -12.48 0.72
C LEU A 45 -4.44 -13.23 1.99
N ASP A 46 -3.63 -14.28 1.83
CA ASP A 46 -3.47 -15.33 2.84
C ASP A 46 -2.43 -14.98 3.93
N GLN A 47 -1.61 -13.94 3.73
CA GLN A 47 -0.63 -13.47 4.70
C GLN A 47 -0.93 -12.03 5.16
N ARG A 48 -0.15 -11.58 6.15
CA ARG A 48 -0.18 -10.22 6.68
C ARG A 48 1.25 -9.67 6.73
N ILE A 49 1.42 -8.43 6.31
CA ILE A 49 2.71 -7.71 6.34
C ILE A 49 2.57 -6.39 7.10
N LEU A 50 3.59 -6.05 7.88
CA LEU A 50 3.67 -4.77 8.58
C LEU A 50 4.32 -3.69 7.70
N VAL A 51 3.52 -2.81 7.13
CA VAL A 51 3.97 -1.64 6.36
C VAL A 51 4.47 -0.57 7.35
N PRO A 52 5.65 0.04 7.13
CA PRO A 52 6.36 0.17 5.85
C PRO A 52 7.60 -0.72 5.68
N PHE A 53 7.70 -1.86 6.38
CA PHE A 53 8.85 -2.75 6.27
C PHE A 53 8.77 -3.61 5.01
N CYS A 54 9.91 -3.83 4.34
CA CYS A 54 9.97 -4.67 3.15
C CYS A 54 9.78 -6.17 3.50
N PRO A 55 9.27 -7.00 2.58
CA PRO A 55 8.99 -8.43 2.85
C PRO A 55 10.21 -9.23 3.31
N GLU A 56 11.42 -8.82 2.93
CA GLU A 56 12.69 -9.45 3.31
C GLU A 56 13.04 -9.22 4.79
N SER A 57 12.48 -8.17 5.41
CA SER A 57 12.79 -7.82 6.78
C SER A 57 11.98 -8.65 7.77
N GLU A 58 12.61 -9.12 8.85
CA GLU A 58 11.94 -9.70 10.02
C GLU A 58 10.87 -8.76 10.59
N LEU A 59 11.11 -7.44 10.56
CA LEU A 59 10.16 -6.43 11.07
C LEU A 59 8.82 -6.41 10.31
N SER A 60 8.79 -6.92 9.08
CA SER A 60 7.57 -7.02 8.28
C SER A 60 6.68 -8.19 8.70
N GLY A 61 7.23 -9.18 9.40
CA GLY A 61 6.58 -10.45 9.72
C GLY A 61 6.61 -11.47 8.57
N ILE A 62 7.22 -11.16 7.42
CA ILE A 62 7.32 -12.06 6.26
C ILE A 62 8.70 -12.75 6.20
N GLU A 63 9.79 -12.00 6.35
CA GLU A 63 11.19 -12.50 6.33
C GLU A 63 11.53 -13.37 5.10
N HIS A 64 10.96 -13.06 3.93
CA HIS A 64 11.21 -13.81 2.71
C HIS A 64 12.32 -13.14 1.90
N VAL A 65 13.51 -13.75 1.91
CA VAL A 65 14.74 -13.18 1.31
C VAL A 65 15.08 -13.71 -0.08
N ASP A 66 14.29 -14.66 -0.60
CA ASP A 66 14.44 -15.17 -1.96
C ASP A 66 13.78 -14.25 -2.98
N PHE A 67 14.01 -14.53 -4.27
CA PHE A 67 13.46 -13.74 -5.36
C PHE A 67 11.92 -13.79 -5.40
N MET A 68 11.30 -12.62 -5.40
CA MET A 68 9.86 -12.43 -5.58
C MET A 68 9.62 -11.77 -6.95
N ALA A 69 8.90 -12.45 -7.84
CA ALA A 69 8.57 -11.89 -9.16
C ALA A 69 7.58 -10.71 -9.04
N ALA A 70 6.52 -10.92 -8.25
CA ALA A 70 5.55 -9.90 -7.88
C ALA A 70 5.05 -10.15 -6.45
N VAL A 71 4.45 -9.11 -5.86
CA VAL A 71 3.82 -9.16 -4.54
C VAL A 71 2.54 -8.35 -4.56
N TRP A 72 1.55 -8.80 -3.80
CA TRP A 72 0.26 -8.15 -3.67
C TRP A 72 0.07 -7.61 -2.26
N TYR A 73 -0.43 -6.39 -2.18
CA TYR A 73 -0.82 -5.73 -0.94
C TYR A 73 -2.29 -5.36 -1.00
N ARG A 74 -3.04 -5.61 0.07
CA ARG A 74 -4.47 -5.23 0.18
C ARG A 74 -4.75 -4.64 1.54
N ARG A 75 -5.55 -3.58 1.57
CA ARG A 75 -6.05 -3.00 2.82
C ARG A 75 -7.40 -2.34 2.59
N GLU A 76 -8.33 -2.60 3.51
CA GLU A 76 -9.56 -1.83 3.63
C GLU A 76 -9.28 -0.56 4.44
N VAL A 77 -9.77 0.58 3.94
CA VAL A 77 -9.54 1.89 4.56
C VAL A 77 -10.89 2.56 4.79
N ALA A 78 -11.20 2.83 6.04
CA ALA A 78 -12.34 3.67 6.40
C ALA A 78 -11.95 5.15 6.22
N VAL A 79 -12.42 5.77 5.14
CA VAL A 79 -12.24 7.21 4.92
C VAL A 79 -13.09 7.99 5.93
N PRO A 80 -12.52 8.95 6.68
CA PRO A 80 -13.27 9.73 7.65
C PRO A 80 -14.47 10.47 7.02
N VAL A 81 -15.62 10.46 7.70
CA VAL A 81 -16.87 11.06 7.18
C VAL A 81 -16.76 12.56 6.94
N ASP A 82 -15.92 13.26 7.71
CA ASP A 82 -15.65 14.70 7.56
C ASP A 82 -14.79 15.05 6.33
N TRP A 83 -14.34 14.03 5.57
CA TRP A 83 -13.66 14.20 4.28
C TRP A 83 -14.64 14.12 3.11
N GLN A 84 -15.92 13.79 3.36
CA GLN A 84 -16.94 13.70 2.30
C GLN A 84 -17.05 15.01 1.51
N GLY A 85 -17.08 14.89 0.17
CA GLY A 85 -17.17 16.04 -0.74
C GLY A 85 -15.84 16.81 -0.92
N LYS A 86 -14.73 16.28 -0.43
CA LYS A 86 -13.38 16.82 -0.66
C LYS A 86 -12.60 15.94 -1.63
N ASP A 87 -11.56 16.49 -2.22
CA ASP A 87 -10.57 15.72 -2.99
C ASP A 87 -9.72 14.90 -2.01
N VAL A 88 -9.87 13.58 -2.06
CA VAL A 88 -9.15 12.65 -1.17
C VAL A 88 -8.03 12.00 -1.95
N LEU A 89 -6.79 12.25 -1.51
CA LEU A 89 -5.60 11.72 -2.15
C LEU A 89 -4.98 10.58 -1.34
N LEU A 90 -4.68 9.48 -2.02
CA LEU A 90 -3.84 8.40 -1.50
C LEU A 90 -2.38 8.65 -1.89
N HIS A 91 -1.49 8.58 -0.89
CA HIS A 91 -0.06 8.83 -1.05
C HIS A 91 0.76 7.61 -0.63
N PHE A 92 1.56 7.09 -1.55
CA PHE A 92 2.67 6.21 -1.25
C PHE A 92 3.97 7.00 -1.34
N GLN A 93 4.83 6.93 -0.32
CA GLN A 93 6.12 7.64 -0.34
C GLN A 93 7.11 7.01 -1.33
N ALA A 94 7.03 5.70 -1.48
CA ALA A 94 7.78 4.90 -2.44
C ALA A 94 7.12 3.52 -2.57
N VAL A 95 7.18 2.92 -3.75
CA VAL A 95 6.81 1.51 -3.99
C VAL A 95 7.83 0.96 -4.99
N ASP A 96 8.60 -0.05 -4.59
CA ASP A 96 9.60 -0.67 -5.46
C ASP A 96 9.05 -1.91 -6.15
N TYR A 97 9.17 -2.10 -7.47
CA TYR A 97 9.67 -1.17 -8.50
C TYR A 97 8.60 -0.81 -9.54
N ASP A 98 7.85 -1.78 -10.04
CA ASP A 98 6.75 -1.61 -11.00
C ASP A 98 5.42 -1.87 -10.28
N ALA A 99 4.67 -0.80 -10.03
CA ALA A 99 3.51 -0.81 -9.15
C ALA A 99 2.26 -0.38 -9.91
N THR A 100 1.19 -1.15 -9.73
CA THR A 100 -0.16 -0.76 -10.13
C THR A 100 -1.02 -0.63 -8.88
N VAL A 101 -1.80 0.45 -8.78
CA VAL A 101 -2.67 0.73 -7.63
C VAL A 101 -4.10 0.61 -8.08
N TRP A 102 -4.87 -0.20 -7.35
CA TRP A 102 -6.31 -0.32 -7.50
C TRP A 102 -7.04 0.18 -6.26
N VAL A 103 -8.13 0.91 -6.48
CA VAL A 103 -9.04 1.38 -5.45
C VAL A 103 -10.42 0.90 -5.84
N ASN A 104 -11.09 0.13 -4.96
CA ASN A 104 -12.42 -0.43 -5.23
C ASN A 104 -12.53 -1.16 -6.59
N GLY A 105 -11.46 -1.86 -6.99
CA GLY A 105 -11.37 -2.60 -8.25
C GLY A 105 -10.98 -1.76 -9.48
N GLN A 106 -10.99 -0.43 -9.39
CA GLN A 106 -10.57 0.47 -10.46
C GLN A 106 -9.07 0.76 -10.36
N GLU A 107 -8.37 0.67 -11.49
CA GLU A 107 -6.97 1.10 -11.58
C GLU A 107 -6.89 2.63 -11.52
N VAL A 108 -6.11 3.16 -10.58
CA VAL A 108 -5.98 4.61 -10.36
C VAL A 108 -4.58 5.14 -10.62
N ALA A 109 -3.57 4.26 -10.63
CA ALA A 109 -2.19 4.65 -10.94
C ALA A 109 -1.35 3.46 -11.41
N ARG A 110 -0.36 3.76 -12.24
CA ARG A 110 0.82 2.93 -12.49
C ARG A 110 2.07 3.74 -12.25
N HIS A 111 3.08 3.13 -11.68
CA HIS A 111 4.36 3.78 -11.42
C HIS A 111 5.51 2.79 -11.60
N ARG A 112 6.60 3.27 -12.19
CA ARG A 112 7.83 2.51 -12.31
C ARG A 112 8.99 3.33 -11.74
N GLY A 113 9.58 2.85 -10.65
CA GLY A 113 10.58 3.57 -9.87
C GLY A 113 10.46 3.27 -8.38
N GLY A 114 11.56 2.89 -7.72
CA GLY A 114 11.53 2.47 -6.31
C GLY A 114 11.59 3.57 -5.26
N PHE A 115 11.76 4.83 -5.66
CA PHE A 115 12.10 5.91 -4.73
C PHE A 115 11.29 7.19 -4.92
N ALA A 116 10.39 7.22 -5.90
CA ALA A 116 9.53 8.37 -6.15
C ALA A 116 8.14 8.15 -5.56
N PRO A 117 7.50 9.19 -5.01
CA PRO A 117 6.17 9.06 -4.44
C PRO A 117 5.10 8.90 -5.52
N ILE A 118 4.05 8.14 -5.19
CA ILE A 118 2.85 7.97 -5.99
C ILE A 118 1.71 8.71 -5.28
N SER A 119 0.96 9.52 -6.02
CA SER A 119 -0.25 10.17 -5.52
C SER A 119 -1.40 9.86 -6.47
N CYS A 120 -2.52 9.39 -5.94
CA CYS A 120 -3.71 9.06 -6.71
C CYS A 120 -4.95 9.61 -6.03
N ASP A 121 -5.93 10.00 -6.85
CA ASP A 121 -7.24 10.45 -6.38
C ASP A 121 -8.12 9.22 -6.06
N LEU A 122 -8.89 9.31 -4.99
CA LEU A 122 -9.84 8.28 -4.56
C LEU A 122 -11.29 8.55 -5.02
N ALA A 123 -11.53 9.59 -5.81
CA ALA A 123 -12.84 9.97 -6.35
C ALA A 123 -13.54 8.86 -7.16
#